data_AF-A0A1S0TLD4-F1
#
_entry.id   AF-A0A1S0TLD4-F1
#
_cell.length_a   1.000
_cell.length_b   1.000
_cell.length_c   1.000
_cell.angle_alpha   90.00
_cell.angle_beta   90.00
_cell.angle_gamma   90.00
#
_symmetry.space_group_name_H-M   'P 1'
#
loop_
_entity.id
_entity.type
_entity.pdbx_description
1 polymer ?
#
loop_
_entity_poly.entity_id
_entity_poly.type
_entity_poly.pdbx_seq_one_letter_code
_entity_poly.pdbx_strand_id
1 'polypeptide(L)'
;MALIVLNLALMYNKYAKTFFTVFGVFFANFLGVLAGVNMSDDLRDPQLSIPVGELSAIAVSSMIILSFILLLGSLVNRAYLICDTLIAEKVSYTGFLYLIGLYVSSLSSTVGTLIGTPRVIQSIASEGIIPILNPLAIGVC
;
A
#
# COMPACT_ATOMS: atom_id res chain seq x y z
N MET A 1 -0.11 -6.95 -0.88
CA MET A 1 -1.14 -6.26 -1.70
C MET A 1 -1.59 -7.10 -2.91
N ALA A 2 -0.69 -7.56 -3.80
CA ALA A 2 -1.05 -8.28 -5.04
C ALA A 2 -1.91 -9.55 -4.85
N LEU A 3 -1.67 -10.34 -3.80
CA LEU A 3 -2.40 -11.60 -3.57
C LEU A 3 -3.84 -11.36 -3.05
N ILE A 4 -4.08 -10.25 -2.36
CA ILE A 4 -5.43 -9.82 -1.93
C ILE A 4 -6.21 -9.25 -3.13
N VAL A 5 -5.56 -8.45 -3.98
CA VAL A 5 -6.20 -7.91 -5.20
C VAL A 5 -6.61 -9.02 -6.16
N LEU A 6 -5.81 -10.09 -6.31
CA LEU A 6 -6.17 -11.23 -7.16
C LEU A 6 -7.39 -12.00 -6.61
N ASN A 7 -7.47 -12.18 -5.29
CA ASN A 7 -8.60 -12.85 -4.63
C ASN A 7 -9.86 -11.96 -4.64
N LEU A 8 -9.69 -10.64 -4.51
CA LEU A 8 -10.78 -9.67 -4.61
C LEU A 8 -11.28 -9.51 -6.05
N ALA A 9 -10.41 -9.62 -7.06
CA ALA A 9 -10.78 -9.60 -8.48
C ALA A 9 -11.59 -10.84 -8.88
N LEU A 10 -11.33 -12.00 -8.28
CA LEU A 10 -12.19 -13.19 -8.42
C LEU A 10 -13.58 -12.99 -7.79
N MET A 11 -13.68 -12.20 -6.71
CA MET A 11 -14.95 -11.79 -6.09
C MET A 11 -15.64 -10.61 -6.84
N TYR A 12 -14.89 -9.80 -7.58
CA TYR A 12 -15.35 -8.62 -8.33
C TYR A 12 -16.25 -8.95 -9.52
N ASN A 13 -16.16 -10.17 -10.06
CA ASN A 13 -17.00 -10.63 -11.16
C ASN A 13 -18.47 -10.87 -10.73
N LYS A 14 -18.75 -10.96 -9.42
CA LYS A 14 -20.06 -11.45 -8.93
C LYS A 14 -21.04 -10.38 -8.41
N TYR A 15 -20.65 -9.11 -8.28
CA TYR A 15 -21.49 -8.08 -7.64
C TYR A 15 -21.60 -6.78 -8.44
N ALA A 16 -22.79 -6.16 -8.40
CA ALA A 16 -23.04 -4.82 -8.95
C ALA A 16 -22.08 -3.80 -8.30
N LYS A 17 -21.33 -3.08 -9.13
CA LYS A 17 -20.32 -2.11 -8.69
C LYS A 17 -21.00 -0.86 -8.12
N THR A 18 -21.26 -0.87 -6.82
CA THR A 18 -21.76 0.30 -6.10
C THR A 18 -20.59 1.26 -5.85
N PHE A 19 -20.86 2.57 -5.80
CA PHE A 19 -19.86 3.60 -5.51
C PHE A 19 -19.00 3.27 -4.27
N PHE A 20 -19.64 2.80 -3.19
CA PHE A 20 -18.96 2.42 -1.95
C PHE A 20 -18.00 1.24 -2.10
N THR A 21 -18.29 0.27 -2.97
CA THR A 21 -17.39 -0.86 -3.22
C THR A 21 -16.12 -0.40 -3.94
N VAL A 22 -16.26 0.48 -4.94
CA VAL A 22 -15.11 1.03 -5.67
C VAL A 22 -14.29 1.95 -4.76
N PHE A 23 -14.97 2.78 -3.94
CA PHE A 23 -14.32 3.63 -2.96
C PHE A 23 -13.53 2.81 -1.92
N GLY A 24 -14.07 1.70 -1.41
CA GLY A 24 -13.36 0.86 -0.45
C GLY A 24 -12.07 0.26 -0.99
N VAL A 25 -12.06 -0.17 -2.26
CA VAL A 25 -10.83 -0.66 -2.93
C VAL A 25 -9.84 0.48 -3.15
N PHE A 26 -10.31 1.65 -3.54
CA PHE A 26 -9.45 2.82 -3.74
C PHE A 26 -8.87 3.36 -2.42
N PHE A 27 -9.67 3.36 -1.35
CA PHE A 27 -9.28 3.82 -0.02
C PHE A 27 -8.13 3.00 0.56
N ALA A 28 -8.08 1.70 0.24
CA ALA A 28 -6.97 0.83 0.66
C ALA A 28 -5.59 1.33 0.21
N ASN A 29 -5.50 2.13 -0.87
CA ASN A 29 -4.23 2.71 -1.31
C ASN A 29 -3.70 3.82 -0.36
N PHE A 30 -4.55 4.45 0.46
CA PHE A 30 -4.15 5.53 1.36
C PHE A 30 -3.81 5.06 2.78
N LEU A 31 -4.08 3.79 3.11
CA LEU A 31 -3.85 3.24 4.46
C LEU A 31 -2.37 3.24 4.87
N GLY A 32 -1.44 3.33 3.91
CA GLY A 32 0.01 3.31 4.16
C GLY A 32 0.63 4.64 4.61
N VAL A 33 -0.15 5.71 4.76
CA VAL A 33 0.34 7.07 5.08
C VAL A 33 0.87 7.23 6.52
N LEU A 34 0.81 6.16 7.32
CA LEU A 34 1.35 6.14 8.68
C LEU A 34 2.59 5.24 8.77
N ALA A 35 3.22 4.93 7.64
CA ALA A 35 4.44 4.15 7.64
C ALA A 35 5.61 4.91 8.29
N GLY A 36 5.67 6.24 8.15
CA GLY A 36 6.75 7.06 8.72
C GLY A 36 6.74 7.11 10.25
N VAL A 37 5.57 7.11 10.88
CA VAL A 37 5.48 7.13 12.36
C VAL A 37 5.99 5.83 12.99
N ASN A 38 5.88 4.70 12.29
CA ASN A 38 6.37 3.41 12.79
C ASN A 38 7.91 3.33 12.83
N MET A 39 8.61 4.30 12.27
CA MET A 39 10.07 4.39 12.24
C MET A 39 10.59 5.67 12.91
N SER A 40 9.74 6.41 13.64
CA SER A 40 10.08 7.71 14.23
C SER A 40 11.28 7.68 15.16
N ASP A 41 11.55 6.56 15.82
CA ASP A 41 12.69 6.40 16.75
C ASP A 41 14.06 6.41 16.04
N ASP A 42 14.10 6.14 14.74
CA ASP A 42 15.33 6.11 13.93
C ASP A 42 15.59 7.45 13.21
N LEU A 43 14.72 8.44 13.42
CA LEU A 43 14.85 9.75 12.79
C LEU A 43 15.66 10.71 13.66
N ARG A 44 16.55 11.48 13.02
CA ARG A 44 17.33 12.54 13.68
C ARG A 44 16.42 13.63 14.30
N ASP A 45 15.38 14.04 13.57
CA ASP A 45 14.46 15.13 13.95
C ASP A 45 12.99 14.76 13.63
N PRO A 46 12.35 13.88 14.44
CA PRO A 46 11.02 13.32 14.11
C PRO A 46 9.92 14.39 14.02
N GLN A 47 10.01 15.47 14.80
CA GLN A 47 8.99 16.52 14.83
C GLN A 47 8.82 17.27 13.50
N LEU A 48 9.90 17.39 12.72
CA LEU A 48 9.86 18.09 11.42
C LEU A 48 9.85 17.10 10.25
N SER A 49 10.60 16.01 10.35
CA SER A 49 10.76 15.06 9.25
C SER A 49 9.52 14.22 8.97
N ILE A 50 8.73 13.86 10.00
CA ILE A 50 7.47 13.11 9.81
C ILE A 50 6.44 13.94 9.02
N PRO A 51 6.04 15.16 9.45
CA PRO A 51 5.00 15.89 8.75
C PRO A 51 5.42 16.32 7.34
N VAL A 52 6.69 16.72 7.15
CA VAL A 52 7.20 17.09 5.81
C VAL A 52 7.29 15.87 4.89
N GLY A 53 7.77 14.73 5.42
CA GLY A 53 7.87 13.47 4.69
C GLY A 53 6.50 12.98 4.23
N GLU A 54 5.53 12.86 5.14
CA GLU A 54 4.20 12.34 4.82
C GLU A 54 3.45 13.26 3.85
N LEU A 55 3.46 14.58 4.07
CA LEU A 55 2.79 15.52 3.15
C LEU A 55 3.39 15.47 1.73
N SER A 56 4.71 15.37 1.62
CA SER A 56 5.36 15.24 0.31
C SER A 56 5.06 13.89 -0.36
N ALA A 57 5.01 12.79 0.40
CA ALA A 57 4.66 11.47 -0.10
C ALA A 57 3.21 11.40 -0.60
N ILE A 58 2.26 12.00 0.13
CA ILE A 58 0.85 12.10 -0.29
C ILE A 58 0.74 12.93 -1.57
N ALA A 59 1.44 14.06 -1.66
CA ALA A 59 1.41 14.90 -2.85
C ALA A 59 1.95 14.17 -4.10
N VAL A 60 3.07 13.45 -3.98
CA VAL A 60 3.66 12.72 -5.10
C VAL A 60 2.79 11.52 -5.51
N SER A 61 2.32 10.72 -4.55
CA SER A 61 1.48 9.56 -4.83
C SER A 61 0.14 9.94 -5.46
N SER A 62 -0.51 11.00 -4.97
CA SER A 62 -1.75 11.52 -5.57
C SER A 62 -1.53 12.00 -7.00
N MET A 63 -0.44 12.72 -7.28
CA MET A 63 -0.10 13.15 -8.65
C MET A 63 0.12 11.97 -9.60
N ILE A 64 0.83 10.93 -9.16
CA ILE A 64 1.09 9.72 -9.97
C ILE A 64 -0.23 8.97 -10.24
N ILE A 65 -1.06 8.77 -9.22
CA ILE A 65 -2.35 8.05 -9.36
C ILE A 65 -3.29 8.81 -10.31
N LEU A 66 -3.41 10.14 -10.16
CA LEU A 66 -4.25 10.96 -11.04
C LEU A 66 -3.79 10.89 -12.49
N SER A 67 -2.47 11.01 -12.71
CA SER A 67 -1.89 10.90 -14.05
C SER A 67 -2.16 9.52 -14.68
N PHE A 68 -2.01 8.45 -13.90
CA PHE A 68 -2.26 7.08 -14.36
C PHE A 68 -3.73 6.84 -14.74
N ILE A 69 -4.67 7.32 -13.93
CA ILE A 69 -6.11 7.22 -14.21
C ILE A 69 -6.47 7.96 -15.50
N LEU A 70 -5.97 9.20 -15.69
CA LEU A 70 -6.24 10.00 -16.88
C LEU A 70 -5.67 9.34 -18.15
N LEU A 71 -4.44 8.80 -18.09
CA LEU A 71 -3.80 8.12 -19.22
C LEU A 71 -4.56 6.85 -19.62
N LEU A 72 -4.87 5.96 -18.66
CA LEU A 72 -5.62 4.74 -18.98
C LEU A 72 -7.04 5.04 -19.48
N GLY A 73 -7.70 6.05 -18.92
CA GLY A 73 -9.02 6.49 -19.36
C GLY A 73 -9.02 7.06 -20.78
N SER A 74 -7.91 7.69 -21.21
CA SER A 74 -7.78 8.22 -22.57
C SER A 74 -7.36 7.17 -23.60
N LEU A 75 -6.61 6.14 -23.21
CA LEU A 75 -6.01 5.17 -24.12
C LEU A 75 -6.89 3.94 -24.39
N VAL A 76 -7.74 3.56 -23.44
CA VAL A 76 -8.40 2.25 -23.46
C VAL A 76 -9.92 2.36 -23.39
N ASN A 77 -10.62 1.59 -24.24
CA ASN A 77 -12.07 1.52 -24.24
C ASN A 77 -12.59 0.79 -22.98
N ARG A 78 -13.72 1.25 -22.44
CA ARG A 78 -14.36 0.76 -21.20
C ARG A 78 -14.53 -0.76 -21.14
N ALA A 79 -14.82 -1.40 -22.27
CA ALA A 79 -15.01 -2.85 -22.34
C ALA A 79 -13.74 -3.62 -21.92
N TYR A 80 -12.57 -3.16 -22.34
CA TYR A 80 -11.30 -3.80 -22.00
C TYR A 80 -10.88 -3.55 -20.55
N LEU A 81 -11.20 -2.36 -20.00
CA LEU A 81 -10.93 -2.02 -18.59
C LEU A 81 -11.71 -2.88 -17.59
N ILE A 82 -12.88 -3.38 -17.99
CA ILE A 82 -13.75 -4.18 -17.10
C ILE A 82 -13.39 -5.67 -17.16
N CYS A 83 -13.02 -6.16 -18.35
CA CYS A 83 -12.75 -7.58 -18.57
C CYS A 83 -11.31 -7.98 -18.19
N ASP A 84 -10.35 -7.06 -18.28
CA ASP A 84 -8.94 -7.37 -18.07
C ASP A 84 -8.31 -6.46 -17.02
N THR A 85 -8.03 -7.03 -15.84
CA THR A 85 -7.38 -6.30 -14.73
C THR A 85 -5.88 -6.08 -14.97
N LEU A 86 -5.27 -6.76 -15.95
CA LEU A 86 -3.86 -6.63 -16.33
C LEU A 86 -3.69 -5.80 -17.62
N ILE A 87 -4.71 -5.04 -18.02
CA ILE A 87 -4.68 -4.20 -19.22
C ILE A 87 -3.51 -3.19 -19.21
N ALA A 88 -3.07 -2.75 -18.03
CA ALA A 88 -1.92 -1.85 -17.88
C ALA A 88 -0.60 -2.48 -18.37
N GLU A 89 -0.46 -3.81 -18.33
CA GLU A 89 0.70 -4.51 -18.91
C GLU A 89 0.72 -4.39 -20.43
N LYS A 90 -0.46 -4.52 -21.07
CA LYS A 90 -0.62 -4.47 -22.52
C LYS A 90 -0.43 -3.06 -23.10
N VAL A 91 -0.70 -2.03 -22.31
CA VAL A 91 -0.50 -0.62 -22.68
C VAL A 91 0.95 -0.17 -22.46
N SER A 92 1.72 -0.90 -21.64
CA SER A 92 3.12 -0.59 -21.38
C SER A 92 4.02 -0.84 -22.60
N TYR A 93 5.04 0.00 -22.78
CA TYR A 93 6.03 -0.13 -23.86
C TYR A 93 6.79 -1.47 -23.80
N THR A 94 7.04 -1.96 -22.58
CA THR A 94 7.62 -3.28 -22.32
C THR A 94 6.83 -3.94 -21.20
N GLY A 95 5.93 -4.89 -21.53
CA GLY A 95 5.10 -5.59 -20.54
C GLY A 95 5.92 -6.27 -19.42
N PHE A 96 7.10 -6.78 -19.76
CA PHE A 96 8.04 -7.37 -18.79
C PHE A 96 8.48 -6.40 -17.69
N LEU A 97 8.70 -5.12 -18.02
CA LEU A 97 9.12 -4.11 -17.05
C LEU A 97 7.99 -3.79 -16.05
N TYR A 98 6.74 -3.77 -16.54
CA TYR A 98 5.56 -3.56 -15.69
C TYR A 98 5.39 -4.71 -14.68
N LEU A 99 5.53 -5.97 -15.12
CA LEU A 99 5.43 -7.14 -14.26
C LEU A 99 6.52 -7.14 -13.17
N ILE A 100 7.78 -6.88 -13.53
CA ILE A 100 8.86 -6.79 -12.53
C ILE A 100 8.56 -5.70 -11.50
N GLY A 101 8.13 -4.51 -11.95
CA GLY A 101 7.77 -3.41 -11.06
C GLY A 101 6.66 -3.80 -10.08
N LEU A 102 5.64 -4.51 -10.56
CA LEU A 102 4.52 -5.00 -9.74
C LEU A 102 4.97 -6.01 -8.67
N TYR A 103 5.87 -6.92 -9.01
CA TYR A 103 6.45 -7.88 -8.06
C TYR A 103 7.35 -7.18 -7.04
N VAL A 104 8.28 -6.34 -7.48
CA VAL A 104 9.21 -5.61 -6.60
C VAL A 104 8.45 -4.71 -5.62
N SER A 105 7.42 -4.00 -6.09
CA SER A 105 6.58 -3.17 -5.22
C SER A 105 5.88 -3.99 -4.14
N SER A 106 5.33 -5.15 -4.50
CA SER A 106 4.66 -6.04 -3.55
C SER A 106 5.63 -6.61 -2.50
N LEU A 107 6.84 -6.96 -2.92
CA LEU A 107 7.89 -7.44 -2.02
C LEU A 107 8.33 -6.33 -1.05
N SER A 108 8.57 -5.11 -1.54
CA SER A 108 8.94 -3.96 -0.72
C SER A 108 7.91 -3.66 0.37
N SER A 109 6.61 -3.62 0.03
CA SER A 109 5.56 -3.40 1.04
C SER A 109 5.51 -4.53 2.09
N THR A 110 5.69 -5.78 1.66
CA THR A 110 5.65 -6.93 2.59
C THR A 110 6.82 -6.87 3.57
N VAL A 111 8.04 -6.61 3.08
CA VAL A 111 9.23 -6.47 3.93
C VAL A 111 9.09 -5.29 4.89
N GLY A 112 8.57 -4.15 4.43
CA GLY A 112 8.30 -2.99 5.29
C GLY A 112 7.36 -3.33 6.45
N THR A 113 6.25 -4.03 6.16
CA THR A 113 5.31 -4.47 7.22
C THR A 113 5.91 -5.53 8.15
N LEU A 114 6.75 -6.43 7.63
CA LEU A 114 7.40 -7.48 8.42
C LEU A 114 8.38 -6.91 9.45
N ILE A 115 9.05 -5.80 9.13
CA ILE A 115 9.99 -5.12 10.03
C ILE A 115 9.28 -4.16 10.98
N GLY A 116 8.29 -3.39 10.49
CA GLY A 116 7.60 -2.38 11.30
C GLY A 116 6.65 -2.98 12.34
N THR A 117 5.89 -4.02 11.99
CA THR A 117 4.90 -4.64 12.88
C THR A 117 5.49 -5.16 14.21
N PRO A 118 6.58 -5.96 14.22
CA PRO A 118 7.14 -6.45 15.48
C PRO A 118 7.70 -5.32 16.34
N ARG A 119 8.28 -4.27 15.74
CA ARG A 119 8.78 -3.10 16.50
C ARG A 119 7.65 -2.38 17.25
N VAL A 120 6.52 -2.15 16.58
CA VAL A 120 5.35 -1.51 17.20
C VAL A 120 4.76 -2.40 18.29
N ILE A 121 4.58 -3.70 18.04
CA ILE A 121 4.07 -4.65 19.05
C ILE A 121 5.01 -4.74 20.26
N GLN A 122 6.32 -4.75 20.03
CA GLN A 122 7.31 -4.79 21.10
C GLN A 122 7.33 -3.51 21.94
N SER A 123 7.18 -2.35 21.30
CA SER A 123 7.05 -1.06 21.98
C SER A 123 5.81 -1.05 22.89
N ILE A 124 4.66 -1.54 22.40
CA ILE A 124 3.43 -1.70 23.19
C ILE A 124 3.63 -2.71 24.33
N ALA A 125 4.32 -3.83 24.07
CA ALA A 125 4.63 -4.83 25.08
C ALA A 125 5.54 -4.28 26.20
N SER A 126 6.47 -3.38 25.86
CA SER A 126 7.38 -2.75 26.82
C SER A 126 6.68 -1.82 27.81
N GLU A 127 5.51 -1.28 27.44
CA GLU A 127 4.69 -0.46 28.35
C GLU A 127 3.99 -1.28 29.44
N GLY A 128 3.98 -2.62 29.34
CA GLY A 128 3.47 -3.52 30.39
C GLY A 128 1.96 -3.42 30.66
N ILE A 129 1.20 -2.74 29.80
CA ILE A 129 -0.26 -2.52 29.95
C ILE A 129 -1.05 -3.81 29.74
N ILE A 130 -0.55 -4.71 28.89
CA ILE A 130 -1.20 -5.96 28.51
C ILE A 130 -0.35 -7.15 29.01
N PRO A 131 -0.76 -7.85 30.08
CA PRO A 131 0.06 -8.88 30.74
C PRO A 131 0.45 -10.05 29.83
N ILE A 132 -0.37 -10.36 28.81
CA ILE A 132 -0.11 -11.46 27.87
C ILE A 132 1.00 -11.13 26.87
N LEU A 133 1.36 -9.85 26.69
CA LEU A 133 2.39 -9.40 25.74
C LEU A 133 3.77 -9.23 26.39
N ASN A 134 3.89 -9.26 27.72
CA ASN A 134 5.17 -9.16 28.45
C ASN A 134 6.32 -10.07 27.94
N PRO A 135 6.10 -11.32 27.48
CA PRO A 135 7.21 -12.13 26.94
C PRO A 135 7.80 -11.56 25.64
N LEU A 136 7.05 -10.76 24.87
CA LEU A 136 7.53 -10.12 23.62
C LEU A 136 8.31 -8.83 23.89
N ALA A 137 8.25 -8.27 25.11
CA ALA A 137 8.96 -7.05 25.48
C ALA A 137 10.49 -7.25 25.58
N ILE A 138 10.98 -8.48 25.65
CA ILE A 138 12.40 -8.80 25.71
C ILE A 138 13.00 -8.67 24.30
N GLY A 139 13.56 -7.50 24.00
CA GLY A 139 14.32 -7.27 22.76
C GLY A 139 15.68 -7.94 22.80
N VAL A 140 16.07 -8.59 21.70
CA VAL A 140 17.47 -8.94 21.45
C VAL A 140 18.19 -7.65 21.07
N CYS A 141 19.22 -7.29 21.85
CA CYS A 141 20.07 -6.12 21.62
C CYS A 141 20.69 -6.09 20.23
#